data_AF-A0AAV5HQF9-F1
#
_entry.id   AF-A0AAV5HQF9-F1
#
_cell.length_a   1.000
_cell.length_b   1.000
_cell.length_c   1.000
_cell.angle_alpha   90.00
_cell.angle_beta   90.00
_cell.angle_gamma   90.00
#
_symmetry.space_group_name_H-M   'P 1'
#
loop_
_entity.id
_entity.type
_entity.pdbx_description
1 polymer ?
#
loop_
_entity_poly.entity_id
_entity_poly.type
_entity_poly.pdbx_seq_one_letter_code
_entity_poly.pdbx_strand_id
1 'polypeptide(L)' 'MYNDLKQNYWWDGMKKDVAELVAKCMTCQVVKAEHQKPAVELQPLPIPEWKWEEVTMDFVLGPPETKKQSNAI' A
#
# COMPACT_ATOMS: atom_id res chain seq x y z
N MET A 1 -11.02 -8.14 14.46
CA MET A 1 -10.80 -9.38 15.25
C MET A 1 -10.85 -9.11 16.75
N TYR A 2 -9.89 -8.40 17.37
CA TYR A 2 -9.95 -8.15 18.82
C TYR A 2 -11.22 -7.39 19.23
N ASN A 3 -11.57 -6.31 18.52
CA ASN A 3 -12.75 -5.52 18.82
C ASN A 3 -14.06 -6.29 18.64
N ASP A 4 -14.11 -7.26 17.73
CA ASP A 4 -15.30 -8.09 17.47
C ASP A 4 -15.46 -9.15 18.57
N LEU A 5 -14.34 -9.81 18.95
CA LEU A 5 -14.33 -10.83 19.99
C LEU A 5 -14.60 -10.25 21.38
N LYS A 6 -14.09 -9.04 21.66
CA LYS A 6 -14.28 -8.34 22.93
C LYS A 6 -15.75 -8.08 23.28
N GLN A 7 -16.65 -8.07 22.29
CA GLN A 7 -18.08 -7.85 22.54
C GLN A 7 -18.73 -9.00 23.31
N ASN A 8 -18.22 -10.23 23.13
CA ASN A 8 -18.87 -11.44 23.64
C ASN A 8 -17.97 -12.28 24.55
N TYR A 9 -16.65 -12.07 24.51
CA TYR A 9 -15.67 -12.90 25.21
C TYR A 9 -14.62 -12.08 25.94
N TRP A 10 -14.09 -12.64 27.03
CA TRP A 10 -13.00 -12.07 27.79
C TRP A 10 -12.17 -13.17 28.47
N TRP A 11 -10.84 -13.03 28.39
CA TRP A 11 -9.88 -13.82 29.17
C TRP A 11 -8.58 -13.03 29.34
N ASP A 12 -7.75 -13.45 30.29
CA ASP A 12 -6.45 -12.82 30.52
C ASP A 12 -5.53 -13.02 29.32
N GLY A 13 -4.91 -11.95 28.83
CA GLY A 13 -4.04 -12.01 27.64
C GLY A 13 -4.73 -12.03 26.27
N MET A 14 -6.08 -11.96 26.19
CA MET A 14 -6.84 -12.05 24.92
C MET A 14 -6.28 -11.20 23.76
N LYS A 15 -5.86 -9.97 24.02
CA LYS A 15 -5.32 -9.09 22.98
C LYS A 15 -4.01 -9.65 22.38
N LYS A 16 -3.17 -10.26 23.22
CA LYS A 16 -1.90 -10.88 22.82
C LYS A 16 -2.14 -12.13 21.99
N ASP A 17 -3.06 -12.99 22.42
CA ASP A 17 -3.40 -14.22 21.70
C ASP A 17 -3.97 -13.93 20.32
N VAL A 18 -4.87 -12.95 20.22
CA VAL A 18 -5.42 -12.51 18.93
C VAL A 18 -4.33 -11.94 18.03
N ALA A 19 -3.38 -11.17 18.57
CA ALA A 19 -2.26 -10.64 17.81
C ALA A 19 -1.35 -11.78 17.30
N GLU A 20 -1.05 -12.78 18.14
CA GLU A 20 -0.24 -13.93 17.79
C GLU A 20 -0.92 -14.81 16.72
N LEU A 21 -2.23 -15.03 16.83
CA LEU A 21 -3.01 -15.74 15.83
C LEU A 21 -2.97 -15.03 14.47
N VAL A 22 -3.18 -13.71 14.46
CA VAL A 22 -3.13 -12.90 13.23
C VAL A 22 -1.71 -12.89 12.63
N ALA A 23 -0.67 -12.89 13.47
CA ALA A 23 0.71 -12.98 13.02
C ALA A 23 1.04 -14.31 12.32
N LYS A 24 0.47 -15.42 12.81
CA LYS A 24 0.66 -16.77 12.21
C LYS A 24 -0.23 -17.05 10.99
N CYS A 25 -1.24 -16.23 10.73
CA CYS A 25 -2.20 -16.44 9.64
C CYS A 25 -1.67 -15.91 8.30
N MET A 26 -1.27 -16.81 7.40
CA MET A 26 -0.75 -16.45 6.06
C MET A 26 -1.70 -15.56 5.25
N THR A 27 -3.00 -15.88 5.22
CA THR A 27 -3.98 -15.06 4.49
C THR A 27 -4.06 -13.64 5.04
N CYS A 28 -3.99 -13.49 6.37
CA CYS A 28 -3.96 -12.16 6.99
C CYS A 28 -2.67 -11.40 6.65
N GLN A 29 -1.53 -12.08 6.57
CA GLN A 29 -0.25 -11.44 6.22
C GLN A 29 -0.22 -10.99 4.75
N VAL A 30 -0.81 -11.76 3.84
CA VAL A 30 -0.81 -11.41 2.40
C VAL A 30 -1.86 -10.36 2.06
N VAL A 31 -3.05 -10.44 2.67
CA VAL A 31 -4.19 -9.58 2.28
C VAL A 31 -4.17 -8.25 3.03
N LYS A 32 -3.62 -8.19 4.25
CA LYS A 32 -3.58 -6.92 4.98
C LYS A 32 -2.52 -6.01 4.39
N ALA A 33 -2.94 -4.81 4.01
CA ALA A 33 -2.03 -3.75 3.64
C ALA A 33 -1.05 -3.45 4.79
N GLU A 34 0.21 -3.26 4.44
CA GLU A 34 1.21 -2.74 5.36
C GLU A 34 0.90 -1.27 5.66
N HIS A 35 0.76 -0.95 6.94
CA HIS A 35 0.49 0.43 7.40
C HIS A 35 1.74 1.08 8.00
N GLN A 36 2.90 0.43 7.88
CA GLN A 36 4.16 1.02 8.30
C GLN A 36 4.58 2.05 7.26
N LYS A 37 5.23 3.12 7.73
CA LYS A 37 5.93 4.01 6.82
C LYS A 37 7.01 3.19 6.11
N PRO A 38 7.24 3.39 4.82
CA PRO A 38 8.38 2.76 4.16
C PRO A 38 9.63 3.06 5.00
N ALA A 39 10.34 2.01 5.39
CA ALA A 39 11.55 2.13 6.20
C ALA A 39 12.70 2.82 5.45
N VAL A 40 12.53 2.99 4.14
CA VAL A 40 13.49 3.61 3.23
C VAL A 40 13.21 5.11 3.15
N GLU A 41 14.23 5.88 3.52
CA GLU A 41 14.27 7.30 3.18
C GLU A 41 14.42 7.43 1.66
N LEU A 42 13.52 8.17 1.03
CA LEU A 42 13.60 8.43 -0.40
C LEU A 42 14.94 9.11 -0.68
N GLN A 43 15.81 8.46 -1.46
CA GLN A 43 17.03 9.07 -1.97
C GLN A 43 16.69 9.83 -3.26
N PRO A 44 16.58 11.17 -3.23
CA PRO A 44 16.37 11.92 -4.45
C PRO A 44 17.58 11.77 -5.37
N LEU A 45 17.33 11.71 -6.68
CA LEU A 45 18.38 11.78 -7.68
C LEU A 45 19.08 13.15 -7.63
N PRO A 46 20.38 13.23 -7.96
CA PRO A 46 21.08 14.50 -8.07
C PRO A 46 20.39 15.39 -9.11
N ILE A 47 20.37 16.70 -8.85
CA ILE A 47 19.83 17.66 -9.80
C ILE A 47 20.81 17.78 -10.98
N PRO A 48 20.37 17.62 -12.24
CA PRO A 48 21.23 17.84 -13.39
C PRO A 48 21.75 19.28 -13.43
N GLU A 49 23.03 19.47 -13.78
CA GLU A 49 23.66 20.78 -13.84
C GLU A 49 23.32 21.53 -15.12
N TRP A 50 22.94 20.80 -16.18
CA TRP A 50 22.66 21.38 -17.49
C TRP A 50 21.43 20.81 -18.19
N LYS A 51 20.98 21.54 -19.22
CA LYS A 51 19.88 21.09 -20.08
C LYS A 51 20.25 19.79 -20.80
N TRP A 52 19.30 18.85 -20.84
CA TRP A 52 19.40 17.56 -21.56
C TRP A 52 20.44 16.58 -21.01
N GLU A 53 20.97 16.81 -19.81
CA GLU A 53 21.88 15.89 -19.14
C GLU A 53 21.16 14.61 -18.67
N GLU A 54 19.89 14.76 -18.26
CA GLU A 54 19.01 13.64 -17.91
C GLU A 54 17.66 13.76 -18.62
N VAL A 55 17.19 12.66 -19.21
CA VAL A 55 15.88 12.55 -19.87
C VAL A 55 15.20 11.27 -19.41
N THR A 56 14.08 11.39 -18.71
CA THR A 56 13.25 10.27 -18.27
C THR A 56 12.01 10.15 -19.15
N MET A 57 11.60 8.93 -19.47
CA MET A 57 10.37 8.65 -20.23
C MET A 57 9.47 7.72 -19.42
N ASP A 58 8.17 8.03 -19.40
CA ASP A 58 7.14 7.20 -18.79
C ASP A 58 6.01 6.94 -19.81
N PHE A 59 5.34 5.80 -19.69
CA PHE A 59 4.24 5.42 -20.56
C PHE A 59 2.91 5.70 -19.87
N VAL A 60 2.14 6.62 -20.44
CA VAL A 60 0.75 6.81 -20.04
C VAL A 60 -0.12 5.84 -20.85
N LEU A 61 -0.71 4.84 -20.17
CA LEU A 61 -1.80 4.06 -20.75
C LEU A 61 -2.97 5.03 -20.97
N GLY A 62 -3.47 5.10 -22.21
CA GLY A 62 -4.37 6.15 -22.71
C GLY A 62 -5.58 6.47 -21.81
N PRO A 63 -6.24 7.62 -22.04
CA PRO A 63 -7.30 8.10 -21.18
C PRO A 63 -8.43 7.05 -21.02
N PRO A 64 -9.09 7.00 -19.85
CA PRO A 64 -10.22 6.11 -19.66
C PRO A 64 -11.30 6.40 -20.71
N GLU A 65 -11.90 5.34 -21.26
CA GLU A 65 -12.94 5.50 -22.29
C GLU A 65 -14.09 6.37 -21.78
N THR A 66 -14.39 7.43 -22.51
CA THR A 66 -15.58 8.23 -22.22
C THR A 66 -16.82 7.44 -22.65
N LYS A 67 -17.91 7.54 -21.88
CA LYS A 67 -19.21 6.92 -22.23
C LYS A 67 -19.75 7.32 -23.62
N LYS A 68 -19.15 8.32 -24.25
CA LYS A 68 -19.53 8.86 -25.57
C LYS A 68 -18.59 8.44 -26.70
N GLN A 69 -17.67 7.47 -26.50
CA GLN A 69 -16.73 7.00 -27.53
C GLN A 69 -16.09 8.15 -28.33
N SER A 70 -15.74 9.23 -27.65
CA SER A 70 -14.98 10.32 -28.27
C SER A 70 -13.63 10.36 -27.60
N ASN A 71 -12.68 9.64 -28.19
CA ASN A 71 -11.27 9.75 -27.85
C ASN A 71 -10.73 10.94 -28.65
N ALA A 72 -10.44 12.06 -27.98
CA ALA A 72 -9.72 13.16 -28.60
C ALA A 72 -8.23 12.82 -28.60
N ILE A 73 -7.63 12.82 -29.79
CA ILE A 73 -6.19 12.98 -30.02
C ILE A 73 -5.98 14.44 -30.42
#